data_AF-A0A2D8G8M3-F1
#
_entry.id   AF-A0A2D8G8M3-F1
#
_cell.length_a   1.000
_cell.length_b   1.000
_cell.length_c   1.000
_cell.angle_alpha   90.00
_cell.angle_beta   90.00
_cell.angle_gamma   90.00
#
_symmetry.space_group_name_H-M   'P 1'
#
loop_
_entity.id
_entity.type
_entity.pdbx_description
1 polymer ?
#
loop_
_entity_poly.entity_id
_entity_poly.type
_entity_poly.pdbx_seq_one_letter_code
_entity_poly.pdbx_strand_id
1 'polypeptide(L)'
;PTALVLSRQSVAHQARSDEQVALIQRGGYVLFDNGDSPEIILLATGSEVDLARTAAEALAAEGRSVRVVSMPCAEVFAAQDEEYQEQVLPRSVRKRLAIEAGHGDYWRKWVGLDGDVVSIDSFGASGKGGDVMAHFGFSHENVLEIATRLLDKVS
;
A
#
# COMPACT_ATOMS: atom_id res chain seq x y z
N PRO A 1 -13.29 -8.49 19.20
CA PRO A 1 -12.81 -9.79 18.67
C PRO A 1 -11.67 -9.53 17.67
N THR A 2 -10.86 -10.54 17.33
CA THR A 2 -9.82 -10.42 16.30
C THR A 2 -10.13 -11.39 15.17
N ALA A 3 -10.11 -10.90 13.93
CA ALA A 3 -10.24 -11.70 12.72
C ALA A 3 -8.89 -11.76 12.00
N LEU A 4 -8.50 -12.94 11.50
CA LEU A 4 -7.30 -13.13 10.71
C LEU A 4 -7.72 -13.39 9.26
N VAL A 5 -7.33 -12.49 8.35
CA VAL A 5 -7.60 -12.62 6.92
C VAL A 5 -6.35 -13.19 6.27
N LEU A 6 -6.42 -14.45 5.83
CA LEU A 6 -5.28 -15.20 5.32
C LEU A 6 -5.47 -15.55 3.84
N SER A 7 -4.40 -15.47 3.06
CA SER A 7 -4.41 -15.83 1.64
C SER A 7 -4.53 -17.34 1.45
N ARG A 8 -5.11 -17.75 0.31
CA ARG A 8 -5.07 -19.15 -0.14
C ARG A 8 -3.73 -19.44 -0.86
N GLN A 9 -3.26 -18.47 -1.63
CA GLN A 9 -2.05 -18.54 -2.43
C GLN A 9 -0.81 -18.22 -1.59
N SER A 10 0.34 -18.67 -2.08
CA SER A 10 1.65 -18.24 -1.57
C SER A 10 1.86 -16.74 -1.80
N VAL A 11 2.51 -16.09 -0.84
CA VAL A 11 2.87 -14.67 -0.89
C VAL A 11 4.37 -14.52 -0.64
N ALA A 12 4.99 -13.54 -1.29
CA ALA A 12 6.41 -13.29 -1.14
C ALA A 12 6.75 -12.80 0.28
N HIS A 13 7.83 -13.34 0.84
CA HIS A 13 8.35 -12.85 2.12
C HIS A 13 9.02 -11.49 1.92
N GLN A 14 8.61 -10.51 2.74
CA GLN A 14 9.22 -9.19 2.74
C GLN A 14 10.34 -9.13 3.79
N ALA A 15 11.54 -8.77 3.36
CA ALA A 15 12.68 -8.55 4.25
C ALA A 15 12.36 -7.40 5.22
N ARG A 16 12.74 -7.58 6.50
CA ARG A 16 12.47 -6.63 7.58
C ARG A 16 13.65 -6.59 8.55
N SER A 17 13.93 -5.42 9.12
CA SER A 17 14.76 -5.31 10.33
C SER A 17 13.98 -5.79 11.56
N ASP A 18 14.69 -6.02 12.66
CA ASP A 18 14.07 -6.36 13.95
C ASP A 18 13.13 -5.24 14.43
N GLU A 19 13.48 -3.96 14.19
CA GLU A 19 12.57 -2.85 14.50
C GLU A 19 11.28 -2.94 13.68
N GLN A 20 11.38 -3.19 12.37
CA GLN A 20 10.21 -3.31 11.51
C GLN A 20 9.31 -4.49 11.93
N VAL A 21 9.90 -5.62 12.34
CA VAL A 21 9.14 -6.75 12.89
C VAL A 21 8.38 -6.32 14.16
N ALA A 22 9.02 -5.58 15.07
CA ALA A 22 8.37 -5.07 16.27
C ALA A 22 7.25 -4.05 15.97
N LEU A 23 7.35 -3.31 14.86
CA LEU A 23 6.34 -2.34 14.44
C LEU A 23 5.09 -2.96 13.83
N ILE A 24 5.09 -4.23 13.42
CA ILE A 24 3.91 -4.92 12.86
C ILE A 24 2.70 -4.82 13.82
N GLN A 25 2.94 -4.93 15.13
CA GLN A 25 1.89 -4.85 16.15
C GLN A 25 1.21 -3.48 16.22
N ARG A 26 1.81 -2.42 15.64
CA ARG A 26 1.24 -1.07 15.57
C ARG A 26 0.24 -0.91 14.42
N GLY A 27 -0.08 -1.99 13.69
CA GLY A 27 -1.14 -2.05 12.69
C GLY A 27 -0.76 -1.49 11.31
N GLY A 28 0.15 -0.52 11.27
CA GLY A 28 0.69 0.08 10.05
C GLY A 28 2.10 0.62 10.29
N TYR A 29 3.03 0.31 9.40
CA TYR A 29 4.44 0.69 9.56
C TYR A 29 5.15 0.86 8.21
N VAL A 30 6.23 1.63 8.23
CA VAL A 30 7.10 1.84 7.07
C VAL A 30 7.90 0.57 6.78
N LEU A 31 7.59 -0.08 5.66
CA LEU A 31 8.28 -1.28 5.19
C LEU A 31 9.47 -0.93 4.29
N PHE A 32 9.34 0.14 3.50
CA PHE A 32 10.40 0.64 2.64
C PHE A 32 10.33 2.16 2.59
N ASP A 33 11.50 2.77 2.53
CA ASP A 33 11.68 4.19 2.31
C ASP A 33 13.04 4.44 1.68
N ASN A 34 13.14 5.40 0.77
CA ASN A 34 14.40 5.79 0.13
C ASN A 34 14.74 7.27 0.30
N GLY A 35 14.02 8.01 1.15
CA GLY A 35 14.32 9.39 1.50
C GLY A 35 13.55 9.87 2.72
N ASP A 36 13.89 11.05 3.22
CA ASP A 36 13.28 11.60 4.45
C ASP A 36 11.91 12.24 4.21
N SER A 37 11.57 12.55 2.96
CA SER A 37 10.30 13.18 2.56
C SER A 37 9.79 12.57 1.25
N PRO A 38 9.00 11.49 1.31
CA PRO A 38 8.51 10.82 0.12
C PRO A 38 7.59 11.73 -0.70
N GLU A 39 7.72 11.68 -2.03
CA GLU A 39 6.80 12.33 -2.96
C GLU A 39 5.45 11.61 -3.03
N ILE A 40 5.44 10.30 -2.76
CA ILE A 40 4.27 9.42 -2.76
C ILE A 40 4.40 8.33 -1.70
N ILE A 41 3.27 7.94 -1.11
CA ILE A 41 3.17 6.80 -0.19
C ILE A 41 2.29 5.71 -0.80
N LEU A 42 2.81 4.49 -0.89
CA LEU A 42 2.07 3.30 -1.31
C LEU A 42 1.62 2.52 -0.06
N LEU A 43 0.32 2.39 0.14
CA LEU A 43 -0.29 1.63 1.23
C LEU A 43 -0.74 0.28 0.70
N ALA A 44 -0.38 -0.82 1.36
CA ALA A 44 -0.82 -2.14 0.94
C ALA A 44 -1.02 -3.10 2.12
N THR A 45 -1.84 -4.12 1.89
CA THR A 45 -2.17 -5.17 2.85
C THR A 45 -1.98 -6.56 2.24
N GLY A 46 -1.82 -7.57 3.10
CA GLY A 46 -1.83 -8.97 2.69
C GLY A 46 -0.93 -9.30 1.50
N SER A 47 -1.51 -9.92 0.47
CA SER A 47 -0.81 -10.35 -0.74
C SER A 47 -0.36 -9.20 -1.66
N GLU A 48 -0.95 -8.02 -1.53
CA GLU A 48 -0.68 -6.89 -2.42
C GLU A 48 0.55 -6.06 -2.00
N VAL A 49 1.12 -6.33 -0.82
CA VAL A 49 2.35 -5.67 -0.33
C VAL A 49 3.51 -5.85 -1.32
N ASP A 50 3.58 -7.00 -1.98
CA ASP A 50 4.63 -7.27 -2.98
C ASP A 50 4.51 -6.35 -4.20
N LEU A 51 3.29 -6.13 -4.69
CA LEU A 51 3.03 -5.20 -5.81
C LEU A 51 3.49 -3.78 -5.46
N ALA A 52 3.18 -3.32 -4.24
CA ALA A 52 3.60 -2.01 -3.75
C ALA A 52 5.13 -1.90 -3.64
N ARG A 53 5.80 -2.96 -3.15
CA ARG A 53 7.26 -2.98 -3.01
C ARG A 53 7.96 -2.94 -4.36
N THR A 54 7.52 -3.73 -5.33
CA THR A 54 8.09 -3.70 -6.69
C THR A 54 7.89 -2.35 -7.36
N ALA A 55 6.71 -1.74 -7.25
CA ALA A 55 6.46 -0.42 -7.82
C ALA A 55 7.35 0.66 -7.17
N ALA A 56 7.54 0.62 -5.85
CA ALA A 56 8.43 1.53 -5.16
C ALA A 56 9.90 1.38 -5.57
N GLU A 57 10.36 0.15 -5.80
CA GLU A 57 11.72 -0.11 -6.29
C GLU A 57 11.95 0.45 -7.70
N ALA A 58 10.97 0.27 -8.60
CA ALA A 58 11.03 0.84 -9.94
C ALA A 58 11.09 2.37 -9.91
N LEU A 59 10.19 3.01 -9.15
CA LEU A 59 10.18 4.48 -8.98
C LEU A 59 11.46 5.00 -8.31
N ALA A 60 11.98 4.28 -7.31
CA ALA A 60 13.23 4.64 -6.65
C ALA A 60 14.42 4.56 -7.63
N ALA A 61 14.44 3.58 -8.53
CA ALA A 61 15.46 3.47 -9.58
C ALA A 61 15.41 4.63 -10.59
N GLU A 62 14.24 5.25 -10.76
CA GLU A 62 14.04 6.48 -11.55
C GLU A 62 14.38 7.76 -10.76
N GLY A 63 14.82 7.63 -9.51
CA GLY A 63 15.20 8.76 -8.66
C GLY A 63 14.03 9.42 -7.91
N ARG A 64 12.83 8.80 -7.89
CA ARG A 64 11.69 9.30 -7.13
C ARG A 64 11.82 8.93 -5.65
N SER A 65 11.37 9.81 -4.75
CA SER A 65 11.27 9.49 -3.33
C SER A 65 9.93 8.82 -3.02
N VAL A 66 9.96 7.56 -2.59
CA VAL A 66 8.79 6.69 -2.42
C VAL A 66 8.84 5.95 -1.11
N ARG A 67 7.72 5.94 -0.40
CA ARG A 67 7.54 5.15 0.82
C ARG A 67 6.52 4.03 0.60
N VAL A 68 6.78 2.85 1.15
CA VAL A 68 5.80 1.77 1.26
C VAL A 68 5.40 1.58 2.71
N VAL A 69 4.10 1.62 2.97
CA VAL A 69 3.49 1.33 4.26
C VAL A 69 2.74 0.00 4.17
N SER A 70 3.17 -0.97 4.97
CA SER A 70 2.39 -2.20 5.17
C SER A 70 1.37 -1.95 6.27
N MET A 71 0.09 -2.19 5.99
CA MET A 71 -1.04 -1.85 6.87
C MET A 71 -1.87 -3.09 7.27
N PRO A 72 -1.30 -4.08 7.99
CA PRO A 72 -2.02 -5.31 8.33
C PRO A 72 -3.29 -5.10 9.17
N CYS A 73 -3.41 -4.00 9.91
CA CYS A 73 -4.64 -3.66 10.63
C CYS A 73 -4.78 -2.13 10.77
N ALA A 74 -5.59 -1.54 9.90
CA ALA A 74 -5.83 -0.10 9.87
C ALA A 74 -6.57 0.42 11.12
N GLU A 75 -7.36 -0.42 11.80
CA GLU A 75 -8.00 -0.06 13.08
C GLU A 75 -6.97 0.10 14.20
N VAL A 76 -6.00 -0.83 14.29
CA VAL A 76 -4.91 -0.75 15.28
C VAL A 76 -4.00 0.44 14.98
N PHE A 77 -3.73 0.70 13.70
CA PHE A 77 -2.98 1.89 13.28
C PHE A 77 -3.71 3.19 13.62
N ALA A 78 -5.02 3.26 13.37
CA ALA A 78 -5.85 4.43 13.71
C ALA A 78 -5.91 4.72 15.22
N ALA A 79 -5.66 3.72 16.06
CA ALA A 79 -5.64 3.84 17.51
C ALA A 79 -4.25 4.24 18.07
N GLN A 80 -3.22 4.34 17.22
CA GLN A 80 -1.90 4.82 17.65
C GLN A 80 -1.95 6.32 17.94
N ASP A 81 -0.96 6.80 18.71
CA ASP A 81 -0.77 8.23 18.94
C ASP A 81 -0.58 9.02 17.62
N GLU A 82 -0.94 10.30 17.64
CA GLU A 82 -0.87 11.16 16.44
C GLU A 82 0.55 11.32 15.90
N GLU A 83 1.55 11.30 16.79
CA GLU A 83 2.96 11.42 16.43
C GLU A 83 3.41 10.24 15.56
N TYR A 84 3.04 9.02 15.93
CA TYR A 84 3.33 7.83 15.14
C TYR A 84 2.54 7.80 13.83
N GLN A 85 1.26 8.19 13.86
CA GLN A 85 0.49 8.27 12.62
C GLN A 85 1.10 9.27 11.64
N GLU A 86 1.57 10.43 12.13
CA GLU A 86 2.30 11.42 11.33
C GLU A 86 3.65 10.90 10.85
N GLN A 87 4.38 10.15 11.68
CA GLN A 87 5.65 9.54 11.29
C GLN A 87 5.47 8.57 10.11
N VAL A 88 4.41 7.75 10.11
CA VAL A 88 4.15 6.75 9.07
C VAL A 88 3.50 7.38 7.84
N LEU A 89 2.46 8.20 8.05
CA LEU A 89 1.67 8.87 7.01
C LEU A 89 1.68 10.41 7.17
N PRO A 90 2.81 11.09 6.89
CA PRO A 90 2.90 12.54 7.01
C PRO A 90 1.77 13.26 6.27
N ARG A 91 1.11 14.21 6.93
CA ARG A 91 -0.01 14.98 6.36
C ARG A 91 0.43 15.83 5.17
N SER A 92 1.71 16.21 5.12
CA SER A 92 2.33 16.93 4.00
C SER A 92 2.36 16.10 2.71
N VAL A 93 2.36 14.77 2.79
CA VAL A 93 2.43 13.87 1.63
C VAL A 93 1.02 13.38 1.30
N ARG A 94 0.34 14.13 0.43
CA ARG A 94 -1.06 13.86 0.04
C ARG A 94 -1.19 12.87 -1.13
N LYS A 95 -0.13 12.69 -1.93
CA LYS A 95 -0.08 11.67 -2.98
C LYS A 95 0.06 10.30 -2.33
N ARG A 96 -1.05 9.57 -2.28
CA ARG A 96 -1.14 8.26 -1.63
C ARG A 96 -1.88 7.30 -2.54
N LEU A 97 -1.32 6.10 -2.71
CA LEU A 97 -1.95 5.01 -3.46
C LEU A 97 -2.20 3.84 -2.53
N ALA A 98 -3.45 3.45 -2.33
CA ALA A 98 -3.80 2.22 -1.62
C ALA A 98 -3.97 1.05 -2.59
N ILE A 99 -3.50 -0.14 -2.22
CA ILE A 99 -3.48 -1.33 -3.06
C ILE A 99 -3.99 -2.51 -2.23
N GLU A 100 -5.21 -2.97 -2.52
CA GLU A 100 -5.83 -4.09 -1.81
C GLU A 100 -6.86 -4.77 -2.71
N ALA A 101 -6.85 -6.11 -2.75
CA ALA A 101 -7.86 -6.91 -3.45
C ALA A 101 -9.20 -6.94 -2.68
N GLY A 102 -9.77 -5.77 -2.43
CA GLY A 102 -11.00 -5.52 -1.69
C GLY A 102 -11.71 -4.27 -2.20
N HIS A 103 -12.82 -3.90 -1.57
CA HIS A 103 -13.62 -2.74 -1.97
C HIS A 103 -12.90 -1.41 -1.67
N GLY A 104 -12.88 -0.48 -2.63
CA GLY A 104 -12.02 0.70 -2.56
C GLY A 104 -12.43 1.77 -1.55
N ASP A 105 -13.73 1.89 -1.21
CA ASP A 105 -14.23 2.99 -0.38
C ASP A 105 -13.58 3.06 1.00
N TYR A 106 -13.20 1.92 1.58
CA TYR A 106 -12.52 1.84 2.87
C TYR A 106 -11.23 2.68 2.88
N TRP A 107 -10.50 2.69 1.77
CA TRP A 107 -9.19 3.33 1.66
C TRP A 107 -9.24 4.85 1.56
N ARG A 108 -10.42 5.43 1.26
CA ARG A 108 -10.60 6.89 1.14
C ARG A 108 -10.25 7.64 2.43
N LYS A 109 -10.39 7.00 3.60
CA LYS A 109 -9.90 7.54 4.89
C LYS A 109 -8.40 7.83 4.88
N TRP A 110 -7.61 7.00 4.20
CA TRP A 110 -6.15 7.00 4.26
C TRP A 110 -5.51 7.75 3.09
N VAL A 111 -6.09 7.63 1.90
CA VAL A 111 -5.58 8.27 0.68
C VAL A 111 -6.15 9.68 0.46
N GLY A 112 -7.25 10.03 1.13
CA GLY A 112 -7.88 11.34 0.98
C GLY A 112 -8.48 11.56 -0.41
N LEU A 113 -8.60 12.84 -0.78
CA LEU A 113 -9.19 13.28 -2.05
C LEU A 113 -8.18 13.36 -3.20
N ASP A 114 -6.88 13.49 -2.89
CA ASP A 114 -5.82 13.64 -3.91
C ASP A 114 -5.12 12.31 -4.21
N GLY A 115 -5.38 11.27 -3.42
CA GLY A 115 -4.86 9.93 -3.63
C GLY A 115 -5.73 9.09 -4.55
N ASP A 116 -5.29 7.85 -4.77
CA ASP A 116 -5.99 6.86 -5.61
C ASP A 116 -5.99 5.47 -4.95
N VAL A 117 -6.81 4.56 -5.47
CA VAL A 117 -6.95 3.20 -4.92
C VAL A 117 -6.96 2.17 -6.05
N VAL A 118 -6.12 1.14 -5.93
CA VAL A 118 -6.23 -0.09 -6.73
C VAL A 118 -7.09 -1.06 -5.91
N SER A 119 -8.33 -1.24 -6.35
CA SER A 119 -9.39 -2.00 -5.66
C SER A 119 -10.23 -2.83 -6.62
N ILE A 120 -11.09 -3.68 -6.05
CA ILE A 120 -12.14 -4.40 -6.77
C ILE A 120 -13.48 -3.80 -6.36
N ASP A 121 -14.09 -3.02 -7.25
CA ASP A 121 -15.37 -2.32 -6.99
C ASP A 121 -16.59 -3.10 -7.54
N SER A 122 -16.38 -4.35 -7.97
CA SER A 122 -17.41 -5.26 -8.48
C SER A 122 -17.35 -6.63 -7.79
N PHE A 123 -18.25 -7.53 -8.17
CA PHE A 123 -18.06 -8.94 -7.83
C PHE A 123 -16.84 -9.54 -8.53
N GLY A 124 -16.33 -10.63 -7.98
CA GLY A 124 -15.21 -11.38 -8.55
C GLY A 124 -15.57 -12.08 -9.87
N ALA A 125 -14.56 -12.68 -10.48
CA ALA A 125 -14.70 -13.44 -11.72
C ALA A 125 -14.20 -14.88 -11.54
N SER A 126 -14.70 -15.79 -12.38
CA SER A 126 -14.22 -17.17 -12.42
C SER A 126 -13.00 -17.27 -13.34
N GLY A 127 -11.89 -17.78 -12.82
CA GLY A 127 -10.66 -17.96 -13.57
C GLY A 127 -9.50 -18.40 -12.67
N LYS A 128 -8.30 -18.48 -13.25
CA LYS A 128 -7.08 -18.70 -12.48
C LYS A 128 -6.75 -17.43 -11.70
N GLY A 129 -6.29 -17.57 -10.46
CA GLY A 129 -6.07 -16.43 -9.55
C GLY A 129 -5.22 -15.31 -10.16
N GLY A 130 -4.09 -15.63 -10.78
CA GLY A 130 -3.23 -14.63 -11.44
C GLY A 130 -3.94 -13.89 -12.58
N ASP A 131 -4.66 -14.61 -13.45
CA ASP A 131 -5.40 -14.01 -14.57
C ASP A 131 -6.53 -13.11 -14.07
N VAL A 132 -7.24 -13.53 -13.01
CA VAL A 132 -8.31 -12.75 -12.38
C VAL A 132 -7.76 -11.49 -11.72
N MET A 133 -6.65 -11.61 -10.98
CA MET A 133 -5.98 -10.46 -10.35
C MET A 133 -5.50 -9.45 -11.40
N ALA A 134 -4.85 -9.92 -12.47
CA ALA A 134 -4.43 -9.05 -13.57
C ALA A 134 -5.62 -8.38 -14.28
N HIS A 135 -6.73 -9.10 -14.48
CA HIS A 135 -7.96 -8.53 -15.05
C HIS A 135 -8.51 -7.39 -14.19
N PHE A 136 -8.41 -7.49 -12.87
CA PHE A 136 -8.81 -6.44 -11.94
C PHE A 136 -7.72 -5.37 -11.68
N GLY A 137 -6.61 -5.39 -12.43
CA GLY A 137 -5.56 -4.37 -12.34
C GLY A 137 -4.50 -4.63 -11.26
N PHE A 138 -4.46 -5.82 -10.65
CA PHE A 138 -3.43 -6.21 -9.70
C PHE A 138 -2.23 -6.83 -10.43
N SER A 139 -1.51 -5.98 -11.16
CA SER A 139 -0.25 -6.30 -11.81
C SER A 139 0.82 -5.25 -11.43
N HIS A 140 2.08 -5.63 -11.47
CA HIS A 140 3.19 -4.70 -11.20
C HIS A 140 3.15 -3.49 -12.15
N GLU A 141 2.83 -3.73 -13.42
CA GLU A 141 2.74 -2.71 -14.47
C GLU A 141 1.65 -1.67 -14.16
N ASN A 142 0.44 -2.12 -13.83
CA ASN A 142 -0.67 -1.21 -13.56
C ASN A 142 -0.47 -0.42 -12.26
N VAL A 143 0.06 -1.06 -11.21
CA VAL A 143 0.37 -0.37 -9.94
C VAL A 143 1.43 0.72 -10.16
N LEU A 144 2.49 0.42 -10.91
CA LEU A 144 3.51 1.40 -11.28
C LEU A 144 2.90 2.54 -12.10
N GLU A 145 2.10 2.24 -13.13
CA GLU A 145 1.47 3.26 -13.97
C GLU A 145 0.59 4.23 -13.16
N ILE A 146 -0.24 3.69 -12.26
CA ILE A 146 -1.12 4.51 -11.41
C ILE A 146 -0.29 5.37 -10.44
N ALA A 147 0.76 4.81 -9.85
CA ALA A 147 1.66 5.54 -8.96
C ALA A 147 2.38 6.69 -9.69
N THR A 148 2.91 6.44 -10.89
CA THR A 148 3.54 7.46 -11.75
C THR A 148 2.55 8.54 -12.14
N ARG A 149 1.33 8.17 -12.56
CA ARG A 149 0.28 9.14 -12.88
C ARG A 149 -0.08 10.03 -11.69
N LEU A 150 -0.15 9.47 -10.48
CA LEU A 150 -0.44 10.21 -9.26
C LEU A 150 0.69 11.19 -8.91
N LEU A 151 1.94 10.75 -9.11
CA LEU A 151 3.14 11.56 -8.97
C LEU A 151 3.16 12.75 -9.93
N ASP A 152 2.66 12.59 -11.15
CA ASP A 152 2.74 13.62 -12.19
C ASP A 152 1.51 14.56 -12.23
N LYS A 153 0.47 14.27 -11.44
CA LYS A 153 -0.65 15.21 -11.25
C LYS A 153 -0.12 16.51 -10.64
N VAL A 154 -0.34 17.62 -11.37
CA VAL A 154 -0.13 18.98 -10.88
C VAL A 154 -1.32 19.34 -10.00
N SER A 155 -1.05 19.60 -8.72
CA SER A 155 -2.02 20.09 -7.73
C SER A 155 -2.33 21.57 -7.91
#